data_AF-F3ABC1-F1
#
_entry.id   AF-F3ABC1-F1
#
_cell.length_a   1.000
_cell.length_b   1.000
_cell.length_c   1.000
_cell.angle_alpha   90.00
_cell.angle_beta   90.00
_cell.angle_gamma   90.00
#
_symmetry.space_group_name_H-M   'P 1'
#
loop_
_entity.id
_entity.type
_entity.pdbx_description
1 polymer ?
#
loop_
_entity_poly.entity_id
_entity_poly.type
_entity_poly.pdbx_seq_one_letter_code
_entity_poly.pdbx_strand_id
1 'polypeptide(L)'
;MEVIRIVMIGITGMLLGLLLKGTRPEYTVYLSLGAGICIFSYMTEKIAYIFSSVLQLQEYLPLDTKYFVILLKMLGAAYVAQFSSGLCKDAGYSAVASQIEVFTKLYMMVLSMPVLLALMETIRSFLP
;
A
#
# COMPACT_ATOMS: atom_id res chain seq x y z
N MET A 1 3.91 19.46 -8.05
CA MET A 1 2.67 20.15 -7.64
C MET A 1 1.71 19.24 -6.85
N GLU A 2 1.39 18.03 -7.33
CA GLU A 2 0.50 17.08 -6.62
C GLU A 2 0.97 16.66 -5.21
N VAL A 3 2.26 16.36 -5.03
CA VAL A 3 2.83 16.01 -3.72
C VAL A 3 2.64 17.14 -2.70
N ILE A 4 2.77 18.40 -3.13
CA ILE A 4 2.57 19.57 -2.27
C ILE A 4 1.11 19.66 -1.84
N ARG A 5 0.14 19.38 -2.73
CA ARG A 5 -1.29 19.33 -2.36
C ARG A 5 -1.59 18.27 -1.31
N ILE A 6 -1.05 17.06 -1.48
CA ILE A 6 -1.26 15.95 -0.52
C ILE A 6 -0.68 16.32 0.86
N VAL A 7 0.54 16.87 0.88
CA VAL A 7 1.19 17.31 2.12
C VAL A 7 0.41 18.43 2.79
N MET A 8 -0.11 19.40 2.03
CA MET A 8 -0.94 20.49 2.57
C MET A 8 -2.26 19.98 3.16
N ILE A 9 -2.92 19.01 2.51
CA ILE A 9 -4.14 18.36 3.04
C ILE A 9 -3.81 17.59 4.33
N GLY A 10 -2.68 16.88 4.37
CA GLY A 10 -2.22 16.17 5.57
C GLY A 10 -1.94 17.10 6.74
N ILE A 11 -1.22 18.19 6.51
CA ILE A 11 -0.87 19.19 7.55
C ILE A 11 -2.13 19.92 8.05
N THR A 12 -3.03 20.31 7.16
CA THR A 12 -4.29 20.98 7.54
C THR A 12 -5.22 20.03 8.31
N GLY A 13 -5.34 18.76 7.89
CA GLY A 13 -6.06 17.73 8.63
C GLY A 13 -5.47 17.47 10.02
N MET A 14 -4.14 17.43 10.14
CA MET A 14 -3.45 17.26 11.42
C MET A 14 -3.68 18.44 12.38
N LEU A 15 -3.59 19.68 11.88
CA LEU A 15 -3.84 20.90 12.65
C LEU A 15 -5.29 20.99 13.15
N LEU A 16 -6.26 20.70 12.28
CA LEU A 16 -7.68 20.64 12.65
C LEU A 16 -7.95 19.52 13.67
N GLY A 17 -7.29 18.36 13.52
CA GLY A 17 -7.40 17.26 14.46
C GLY A 17 -6.89 17.62 15.86
N LEU A 18 -5.76 18.32 15.93
CA LEU A 18 -5.18 18.83 17.18
C LEU A 18 -6.10 19.83 17.90
N LEU A 19 -6.74 20.75 17.15
CA LEU A 19 -7.69 21.73 17.71
C LEU A 19 -8.96 21.06 18.26
N LEU A 20 -9.49 20.06 17.58
CA LEU A 20 -10.69 19.32 18.03
C LEU A 20 -10.43 18.41 19.21
N LYS A 21 -9.21 17.87 19.34
CA LYS A 21 -8.83 16.98 20.45
C LYS A 21 -8.98 17.62 21.83
N GLY A 22 -8.87 18.96 21.90
CA GLY A 22 -9.08 19.74 23.13
C GLY A 22 -10.55 20.03 23.48
N THR A 23 -11.49 19.85 22.56
CA THR A 23 -12.92 20.16 22.78
C THR A 23 -13.80 18.91 22.75
N ARG A 24 -13.68 18.04 21.74
CA ARG A 24 -14.40 16.75 21.65
C ARG A 24 -13.55 15.67 20.95
N PRO A 25 -12.88 14.78 21.72
CA PRO A 25 -11.93 13.80 21.17
C PRO A 25 -12.57 12.73 20.27
N GLU A 26 -13.88 12.48 20.39
CA GLU A 26 -14.59 11.53 19.52
C GLU A 26 -14.61 11.96 18.05
N TYR A 27 -14.65 13.26 17.77
CA TYR A 27 -14.64 13.80 16.41
C TYR A 27 -13.24 13.77 15.76
N THR A 28 -12.19 13.67 16.56
CA THR A 28 -10.80 13.60 16.06
C THR A 28 -10.57 12.33 15.23
N VAL A 29 -11.20 11.22 15.62
CA VAL A 29 -11.12 9.95 14.88
C VAL A 29 -11.83 10.05 13.52
N TYR A 30 -13.02 10.64 13.46
CA TYR A 30 -13.72 10.83 12.20
C TYR A 30 -12.96 11.77 11.25
N LEU A 31 -12.29 12.80 11.80
CA LEU A 31 -11.49 13.71 11.01
C LEU A 31 -10.22 13.05 10.45
N SER A 32 -9.51 12.24 11.25
CA SER A 32 -8.32 11.50 10.78
C SER A 32 -8.69 10.48 9.70
N LEU A 33 -9.82 9.80 9.86
CA LEU A 33 -10.35 8.85 8.88
C LEU A 33 -10.73 9.56 7.58
N GLY A 34 -11.40 10.72 7.65
CA GLY A 34 -11.73 11.54 6.49
C GLY A 34 -10.51 12.09 5.76
N ALA A 35 -9.51 12.60 6.50
CA ALA A 35 -8.25 13.05 5.92
C ALA A 35 -7.49 11.90 5.24
N GLY A 36 -7.47 10.73 5.88
CA GLY A 36 -6.91 9.51 5.32
C GLY A 36 -7.55 9.10 4.01
N ILE A 37 -8.89 9.01 3.95
CA ILE A 37 -9.63 8.67 2.72
C ILE A 37 -9.32 9.66 1.59
N CYS A 38 -9.26 10.96 1.89
CA CYS A 38 -8.88 11.98 0.92
C CYS A 38 -7.45 11.79 0.39
N ILE A 39 -6.50 11.40 1.23
CA ILE A 39 -5.13 11.13 0.78
C ILE A 39 -5.07 9.86 -0.08
N PHE A 40 -5.84 8.84 0.28
CA PHE A 40 -5.87 7.56 -0.45
C PHE A 40 -6.47 7.67 -1.85
N SER A 41 -7.52 8.47 -2.02
CA SER A 41 -8.13 8.69 -3.33
C SER A 41 -7.14 9.31 -4.31
N TYR A 42 -6.32 10.27 -3.86
CA TYR A 42 -5.24 10.87 -4.66
C TYR A 42 -4.13 9.87 -5.01
N MET A 43 -3.78 8.94 -4.11
CA MET A 43 -2.74 7.93 -4.41
C MET A 43 -3.23 6.85 -5.39
N THR A 44 -4.54 6.60 -5.46
CA THR A 44 -5.12 5.58 -6.36
C THR A 44 -4.84 5.90 -7.84
N GLU A 45 -4.94 7.16 -8.25
CA GLU A 45 -4.60 7.58 -9.62
C GLU A 45 -3.12 7.33 -9.97
N LYS A 46 -2.21 7.59 -9.02
CA LYS A 46 -0.76 7.37 -9.24
C LYS A 46 -0.42 5.91 -9.36
N ILE A 47 -1.06 5.07 -8.55
CA ILE A 47 -0.92 3.61 -8.65
C ILE A 47 -1.39 3.15 -10.02
N ALA A 48 -2.53 3.62 -10.51
CA ALA A 48 -3.01 3.26 -11.86
C ALA A 48 -2.00 3.63 -12.96
N TYR A 49 -1.37 4.82 -12.87
CA TYR A 49 -0.33 5.24 -13.82
C TYR A 49 0.92 4.32 -13.80
N ILE A 50 1.36 3.92 -12.60
CA ILE A 50 2.48 2.97 -12.44
C ILE A 50 2.10 1.63 -13.06
N PHE A 51 0.90 1.12 -12.79
CA PHE A 51 0.40 -0.11 -13.38
C PHE A 51 0.41 -0.06 -14.92
N SER A 52 -0.07 1.03 -15.53
CA SER A 52 -0.05 1.20 -16.99
C SER A 52 1.36 1.26 -17.57
N SER A 53 2.29 1.92 -16.86
CA SER A 53 3.70 2.01 -17.30
C SER A 53 4.40 0.65 -17.24
N VAL A 54 4.10 -0.12 -16.21
CA VAL A 54 4.61 -1.49 -16.04
C VAL A 54 4.06 -2.42 -17.11
N LEU A 55 2.78 -2.28 -17.49
CA LEU A 55 2.20 -3.04 -18.61
C LEU A 55 2.87 -2.71 -19.94
N GLN A 56 3.22 -1.44 -20.20
CA GLN A 56 3.95 -1.06 -21.41
C GLN A 56 5.35 -1.67 -21.44
N LEU A 57 6.05 -1.70 -20.30
CA LEU A 57 7.36 -2.36 -20.18
C LEU A 57 7.32 -3.87 -20.49
N GLN A 58 6.19 -4.52 -20.27
CA GLN A 58 5.99 -5.92 -20.60
C GLN A 58 5.99 -6.18 -22.11
N GLU A 59 5.64 -5.21 -22.96
CA GLU A 59 5.76 -5.36 -24.42
C GLU A 59 7.22 -5.38 -24.89
N TYR A 60 8.13 -4.77 -24.11
CA TYR A 60 9.56 -4.68 -24.45
C TYR A 60 10.42 -5.79 -23.85
N LEU A 61 9.90 -6.56 -22.91
CA LEU A 61 10.63 -7.61 -22.19
C LEU A 61 9.97 -8.97 -22.44
N PRO A 62 10.71 -10.01 -22.86
CA PRO A 62 10.20 -11.38 -23.00
C PRO A 62 10.09 -12.06 -21.62
N LEU A 63 9.39 -11.42 -20.69
CA LEU A 63 9.12 -11.94 -19.36
C LEU A 63 7.69 -12.46 -19.28
N ASP A 64 7.53 -13.65 -18.74
CA ASP A 64 6.23 -14.29 -18.56
C ASP A 64 5.31 -13.39 -17.72
N THR A 65 4.11 -13.12 -18.25
CA THR A 65 3.14 -12.15 -17.72
C THR A 65 2.82 -12.42 -16.26
N LYS A 66 2.92 -13.69 -15.86
CA LYS A 66 2.69 -14.20 -14.51
C LYS A 66 3.54 -13.52 -13.45
N TYR A 67 4.83 -13.24 -13.70
CA TYR A 67 5.71 -12.66 -12.68
C TYR A 67 5.41 -11.18 -12.42
N PHE A 68 5.10 -10.42 -13.48
CA PHE A 68 4.65 -9.04 -13.35
C PHE A 68 3.35 -8.93 -12.56
N VAL A 69 2.40 -9.84 -12.81
CA VAL A 69 1.14 -9.90 -12.04
C VAL A 69 1.39 -10.21 -10.57
N ILE A 70 2.33 -11.10 -10.23
CA ILE A 70 2.69 -11.40 -8.84
C ILE A 70 3.32 -10.16 -8.16
N LEU A 71 4.26 -9.49 -8.82
CA LEU A 71 4.89 -8.26 -8.32
C LEU A 71 3.84 -7.17 -8.05
N LEU A 72 2.93 -6.94 -9.00
CA LEU A 72 1.86 -5.97 -8.87
C LEU A 72 0.89 -6.31 -7.73
N LYS A 73 0.54 -7.59 -7.56
CA LYS A 73 -0.27 -8.07 -6.43
C LYS A 73 0.42 -7.83 -5.09
N MET A 74 1.72 -8.10 -4.99
CA MET A 74 2.49 -7.80 -3.77
C MET A 74 2.47 -6.30 -3.49
N LEU A 75 2.81 -5.47 -4.47
CA LEU A 75 2.88 -4.01 -4.29
C LEU A 75 1.53 -3.42 -3.85
N GLY A 76 0.44 -3.84 -4.51
CA GLY A 76 -0.92 -3.41 -4.18
C GLY A 76 -1.34 -3.84 -2.79
N ALA A 77 -1.11 -5.11 -2.41
CA ALA A 77 -1.46 -5.62 -1.09
C ALA A 77 -0.67 -4.92 0.03
N ALA A 78 0.64 -4.69 -0.16
CA ALA A 78 1.46 -3.93 0.80
C ALA A 78 0.92 -2.53 1.03
N TYR A 79 0.57 -1.83 -0.06
CA TYR A 79 0.11 -0.46 0.02
C TYR A 79 -1.22 -0.34 0.75
N VAL A 80 -2.22 -1.16 0.39
CA VAL A 80 -3.53 -1.20 1.04
C VAL A 80 -3.38 -1.54 2.53
N ALA A 81 -2.55 -2.51 2.86
CA ALA A 81 -2.32 -2.92 4.24
C ALA A 81 -1.63 -1.85 5.09
N GLN A 82 -0.58 -1.21 4.57
CA GLN A 82 0.11 -0.13 5.28
C GLN A 82 -0.82 1.05 5.54
N PHE A 83 -1.59 1.43 4.53
CA PHE A 83 -2.57 2.50 4.67
C PHE A 83 -3.64 2.16 5.72
N SER A 84 -4.22 0.96 5.65
CA SER A 84 -5.22 0.50 6.61
C SER A 84 -4.68 0.41 8.04
N SER A 85 -3.46 -0.11 8.21
CA SER A 85 -2.75 -0.14 9.50
C SER A 85 -2.52 1.27 10.05
N GLY A 86 -2.11 2.22 9.19
CA GLY A 86 -1.96 3.62 9.53
C GLY A 86 -3.24 4.24 10.07
N LEU A 87 -4.37 4.05 9.35
CA LEU A 87 -5.67 4.52 9.81
C LEU A 87 -6.09 3.91 11.15
N CYS A 88 -5.87 2.60 11.34
CA CYS A 88 -6.17 1.94 12.61
C CYS A 88 -5.31 2.51 13.76
N LYS A 89 -4.02 2.81 13.53
CA LYS A 89 -3.15 3.46 14.52
C LYS A 89 -3.64 4.86 14.86
N ASP A 90 -4.00 5.65 13.85
CA ASP A 90 -4.49 7.02 14.02
C ASP A 90 -5.84 7.08 14.75
N ALA A 91 -6.67 6.04 14.61
CA ALA A 91 -7.92 5.88 15.36
C ALA A 91 -7.72 5.36 16.80
N GLY A 92 -6.49 5.04 17.22
CA GLY A 92 -6.17 4.49 18.54
C GLY A 92 -6.23 2.95 18.62
N TYR A 93 -6.52 2.25 17.53
CA TYR A 93 -6.58 0.79 17.43
C TYR A 93 -5.23 0.17 17.01
N SER A 94 -4.17 0.44 17.77
CA SER A 94 -2.81 -0.05 17.47
C SER A 94 -2.68 -1.58 17.46
N ALA A 95 -3.48 -2.29 18.27
CA ALA A 95 -3.48 -3.75 18.29
C ALA A 95 -3.98 -4.35 16.97
N VAL A 96 -5.08 -3.82 16.43
CA VAL A 96 -5.66 -4.25 15.14
C VAL A 96 -4.70 -3.90 14.00
N ALA A 97 -4.10 -2.71 14.04
CA ALA A 97 -3.10 -2.29 13.06
C ALA A 97 -1.90 -3.26 13.01
N SER A 98 -1.39 -3.67 14.16
CA SER A 98 -0.31 -4.66 14.26
C SER A 98 -0.71 -6.01 13.66
N GLN A 99 -1.94 -6.46 13.89
CA GLN A 99 -2.46 -7.69 13.29
C GLN A 99 -2.51 -7.61 11.75
N ILE A 100 -2.94 -6.47 11.20
CA ILE A 100 -2.92 -6.23 9.74
C ILE A 100 -1.49 -6.31 9.18
N GLU A 101 -0.51 -5.71 9.87
CA GLU A 101 0.89 -5.74 9.46
C GLU A 101 1.47 -7.17 9.48
N VAL A 102 1.19 -7.94 10.53
CA VAL A 102 1.64 -9.33 10.64
C VAL A 102 1.02 -10.18 9.52
N PHE A 103 -0.29 -10.06 9.31
CA PHE A 103 -0.98 -10.78 8.24
C PHE A 103 -0.38 -10.46 6.87
N THR A 104 -0.11 -9.19 6.60
CA THR A 104 0.45 -8.75 5.32
C THR A 104 1.85 -9.30 5.10
N LYS A 105 2.69 -9.34 6.14
CA LYS A 105 4.02 -9.97 6.05
C LYS A 105 3.93 -11.46 5.74
N LEU A 106 3.00 -12.18 6.37
CA LEU A 106 2.75 -13.59 6.06
C LEU A 106 2.24 -13.78 4.62
N TYR A 107 1.32 -12.92 4.17
CA TYR A 107 0.81 -12.93 2.81
C TYR A 107 1.93 -12.74 1.77
N MET A 108 2.87 -11.83 2.04
CA MET A 108 4.06 -11.64 1.20
C MET A 108 4.95 -12.88 1.14
N MET A 109 5.14 -13.58 2.27
CA MET A 109 5.89 -14.85 2.29
C MET A 109 5.21 -15.93 1.45
N VAL A 110 3.88 -15.96 1.41
CA VAL A 110 3.14 -16.90 0.56
C VAL A 110 3.29 -16.52 -0.92
N LEU A 111 3.19 -15.23 -1.25
CA LEU A 111 3.33 -14.75 -2.63
C LEU A 111 4.74 -14.87 -3.20
N SER A 112 5.78 -14.98 -2.37
CA SER A 112 7.15 -15.20 -2.83
C SER A 112 7.46 -16.66 -3.17
N MET A 113 6.69 -17.63 -2.67
CA MET A 113 6.90 -19.06 -2.96
C MET A 113 6.87 -19.41 -4.46
N PRO A 114 5.89 -18.94 -5.27
CA PRO A 114 5.89 -19.16 -6.72
C PRO A 114 7.15 -18.63 -7.41
N VAL A 115 7.68 -17.50 -6.94
CA VAL A 115 8.90 -16.89 -7.49
C VAL A 115 10.12 -17.74 -7.14
N LEU A 116 10.19 -18.25 -5.91
CA LEU A 116 11.25 -19.16 -5.47
C LEU A 116 11.25 -20.47 -6.27
N LEU A 117 10.06 -21.05 -6.50
CA LEU A 117 9.90 -22.27 -7.30
C LEU A 117 10.35 -22.05 -8.75
N ALA A 118 9.94 -20.93 -9.36
CA ALA A 118 10.39 -20.56 -10.69
C ALA A 118 11.92 -20.42 -10.78
N LEU A 119 12.54 -19.82 -9.77
CA LEU A 119 13.99 -19.71 -9.70
C LEU A 119 14.65 -21.09 -9.61
N MET A 120 14.14 -21.99 -8.76
CA MET A 120 14.64 -23.36 -8.65
C MET A 120 14.53 -24.14 -9.96
N GLU A 121 13.41 -23.99 -10.67
CA GLU A 121 13.17 -24.63 -11.96
C GLU A 121 14.10 -24.07 -13.04
N THR A 122 14.34 -22.76 -13.03
CA THR A 122 15.33 -22.12 -13.90
C THR A 122 16.73 -22.66 -13.64
N ILE A 123 17.17 -22.73 -12.37
CA ILE A 123 18.48 -23.29 -12.01
C ILE A 123 18.59 -24.74 -12.48
N ARG A 124 17.54 -25.56 -12.26
CA ARG A 124 17.51 -26.96 -12.71
C ARG A 124 17.61 -27.08 -14.23
N SER A 125 17.04 -26.14 -14.99
CA SER A 125 17.14 -26.14 -16.46
C SER A 125 18.55 -25.82 -16.98
N PHE A 126 19.34 -25.07 -16.21
CA PHE A 126 20.73 -24.73 -16.53
C PHE A 126 21.75 -25.71 -15.94
N LEU A 127 21.33 -26.59 -15.02
CA LEU A 127 22.18 -27.63 -14.46
C LEU A 127 22.07 -28.88 -15.37
N PRO A 128 23.13 -29.24 -16.11
CA PRO A 128 23.11 -30.39 -17.02
C PRO A 128 22.89 -31.73 -16.30
#